data_AF-A0A9D8P3R2-F1
#
_entry.id   AF-A0A9D8P3R2-F1
#
_cell.length_a   1.000
_cell.length_b   1.000
_cell.length_c   1.000
_cell.angle_alpha   90.00
_cell.angle_beta   90.00
_cell.angle_gamma   90.00
#
_symmetry.space_group_name_H-M   'P 1'
#
loop_
_entity.id
_entity.type
_entity.pdbx_description
1 polymer ?
#
loop_
_entity_poly.entity_id
_entity_poly.type
_entity_poly.pdbx_seq_one_letter_code
_entity_poly.pdbx_strand_id
1 'polypeptide(L)'
;MERRSVARAGFIVPLTLSRDGKVSEFFLTPDFGARIHVPPPRPNEIVHVVFDASKPVITIYDAYRVTGRMTITRKSLIMAHSAYSMSGLKLEIYQ
;
A
#
# COMPACT_ATOMS: atom_id res chain seq x y z
N MET A 1 -8.42 18.48 -16.05
CA MET A 1 -8.03 17.05 -16.11
C MET A 1 -8.48 16.39 -14.83
N GLU A 2 -9.59 15.66 -14.86
CA GLU A 2 -10.07 14.92 -13.68
C GLU A 2 -9.04 13.84 -13.34
N ARG A 3 -8.47 13.89 -12.13
CA ARG A 3 -7.61 12.83 -11.60
C ARG A 3 -8.47 11.58 -11.39
N ARG A 4 -8.63 10.76 -12.43
CA ARG A 4 -9.31 9.47 -12.36
C ARG A 4 -8.67 8.64 -11.25
N SER A 5 -9.50 8.10 -10.37
CA SER A 5 -9.06 7.14 -9.37
C SER A 5 -8.65 5.84 -10.07
N VAL A 6 -7.61 5.20 -9.54
CA VAL A 6 -7.11 3.90 -10.00
C VAL A 6 -7.32 2.91 -8.86
N ALA A 7 -7.73 1.70 -9.22
CA ALA A 7 -7.77 0.57 -8.31
C ALA A 7 -6.54 -0.34 -8.54
N ARG A 8 -5.88 -0.75 -7.45
CA ARG A 8 -4.78 -1.72 -7.47
C ARG A 8 -5.00 -2.75 -6.38
N ALA A 9 -4.77 -4.01 -6.74
CA ALA A 9 -4.75 -5.12 -5.79
C ALA A 9 -3.31 -5.41 -5.36
N GLY A 10 -3.14 -5.86 -4.13
CA GLY A 10 -1.85 -6.28 -3.59
C GLY A 10 -1.90 -6.55 -2.09
N PHE A 11 -0.77 -6.90 -1.51
CA PHE A 11 -0.62 -7.17 -0.09
C PHE A 11 -0.18 -5.92 0.66
N ILE A 12 -0.65 -5.81 1.91
CA ILE A 12 -0.34 -4.67 2.78
C ILE A 12 0.92 -4.98 3.57
N VAL A 13 1.89 -4.08 3.44
CA VAL A 13 3.07 -4.05 4.28
C VAL A 13 2.99 -2.77 5.12
N PRO A 14 2.54 -2.85 6.39
CA PRO A 14 2.22 -1.67 7.18
C PRO A 14 3.48 -0.85 7.51
N LEU A 15 3.33 0.47 7.46
CA LEU A 15 4.29 1.45 8.00
C LEU A 15 3.74 2.05 9.29
N THR A 16 2.41 2.19 9.37
CA THR A 16 1.68 2.43 10.61
C THR A 16 0.76 1.24 10.92
N LEU A 17 0.72 0.82 12.17
CA LEU A 17 -0.27 -0.13 12.67
C LEU A 17 -0.64 0.25 14.09
N SER A 18 -1.89 0.62 14.30
CA SER A 18 -2.41 0.92 15.63
C SER A 18 -2.76 -0.36 16.38
N ARG A 19 -2.90 -0.25 17.71
CA ARG A 19 -3.23 -1.39 18.60
C ARG A 19 -4.58 -2.04 18.26
N ASP A 20 -5.50 -1.29 17.67
CA ASP A 20 -6.82 -1.75 17.20
C ASP A 20 -6.81 -2.26 15.75
N GLY A 21 -5.63 -2.53 15.16
CA GLY A 21 -5.52 -3.15 13.84
C GLY A 21 -5.87 -2.22 12.68
N LYS A 22 -5.64 -0.91 12.82
CA LYS A 22 -5.86 0.06 11.75
C LYS A 22 -4.54 0.56 11.18
N VAL A 23 -4.57 0.86 9.89
CA VAL A 23 -3.44 1.37 9.12
C VAL A 23 -3.83 2.64 8.39
N SER A 24 -2.95 3.64 8.42
CA SER A 24 -3.07 4.88 7.62
C SER A 24 -1.99 4.97 6.55
N GLU A 25 -0.87 4.26 6.71
CA GLU A 25 0.27 4.33 5.82
C GLU A 25 0.89 2.93 5.65
N PHE A 26 1.07 2.52 4.39
CA PHE A 26 1.62 1.21 4.05
C PHE A 26 2.23 1.18 2.65
N PHE A 27 2.99 0.12 2.39
CA PHE A 27 3.34 -0.27 1.03
C PHE A 27 2.36 -1.32 0.51
N LEU A 28 1.85 -1.12 -0.69
CA LEU A 28 1.10 -2.11 -1.45
C LEU A 28 2.06 -2.84 -2.39
N THR A 29 2.16 -4.16 -2.26
CA THR A 29 3.09 -5.01 -3.04
C THR A 29 2.34 -6.10 -3.80
N PRO A 30 2.83 -6.61 -4.94
CA PRO A 30 2.20 -7.71 -5.66
C PRO A 30 2.30 -9.04 -4.90
N ASP A 31 3.38 -9.23 -4.14
CA ASP A 31 3.67 -10.49 -3.47
C ASP A 31 3.51 -10.38 -1.96
N PHE A 32 2.90 -11.42 -1.38
CA PHE A 32 2.84 -11.61 0.06
C PHE A 32 4.25 -11.92 0.60
N GLY A 33 4.63 -11.31 1.72
CA GLY A 33 5.93 -11.59 2.34
C GLY A 33 7.14 -10.98 1.62
N ALA A 34 6.95 -9.97 0.76
CA ALA A 34 8.02 -9.34 -0.03
C ALA A 34 9.10 -8.60 0.80
N ARG A 35 9.00 -8.58 2.14
CA ARG A 35 10.10 -8.16 3.04
C ARG A 35 10.70 -9.29 3.88
N ILE A 36 10.17 -10.50 3.75
CA ILE A 36 10.57 -11.69 4.52
C ILE A 36 11.45 -12.61 3.66
N HIS A 37 11.46 -12.44 2.33
CA HIS A 37 12.33 -13.18 1.41
C HIS A 37 13.16 -12.22 0.56
N VAL A 38 14.44 -12.55 0.39
CA VAL A 38 15.42 -11.84 -0.45
C VAL A 38 15.32 -12.35 -1.90
N PRO A 39 15.46 -11.48 -2.92
CA PRO A 39 15.71 -10.04 -2.86
C PRO A 39 14.42 -9.20 -2.65
N PRO A 40 14.54 -7.97 -2.09
CA PRO A 40 13.39 -7.07 -1.94
C PRO A 40 12.77 -6.70 -3.30
N PRO A 41 11.45 -6.46 -3.38
CA PRO A 41 10.75 -6.09 -4.60
C PRO A 41 11.30 -4.81 -5.22
N ARG A 42 11.21 -4.70 -6.55
CA ARG A 42 11.74 -3.54 -7.27
C ARG A 42 10.90 -2.30 -6.93
N PRO A 43 11.48 -1.09 -6.89
CA PRO A 43 10.74 0.12 -6.47
C PRO A 43 9.52 0.46 -7.32
N ASN A 44 9.48 0.04 -8.59
CA ASN A 44 8.33 0.20 -9.49
C ASN A 44 7.20 -0.80 -9.23
N GLU A 45 7.43 -1.80 -8.39
CA GLU A 45 6.44 -2.81 -7.97
C GLU A 45 5.77 -2.42 -6.65
N ILE A 46 6.21 -1.33 -6.02
CA ILE A 46 5.72 -0.89 -4.72
C ILE A 46 4.98 0.43 -4.86
N VAL A 47 3.78 0.50 -4.27
CA VAL A 47 3.03 1.76 -4.13
C VAL A 47 3.02 2.17 -2.67
N HIS A 48 3.48 3.38 -2.37
CA HIS A 48 3.33 4.00 -1.05
C HIS A 48 1.92 4.58 -0.91
N VAL A 49 1.10 4.01 -0.04
CA VAL A 49 -0.30 4.39 0.14
C VAL A 49 -0.47 5.13 1.46
N VAL A 50 -1.15 6.28 1.41
CA VAL A 50 -1.52 7.07 2.59
C VAL A 50 -3.02 7.35 2.56
N PHE A 51 -3.70 7.12 3.68
CA PHE A 51 -5.09 7.50 3.93
C PHE A 51 -5.15 8.62 4.97
N ASP A 52 -6.02 9.61 4.75
CA ASP A 52 -6.26 10.69 5.71
C ASP A 52 -6.86 10.18 7.03
N ALA A 53 -7.60 9.07 6.98
CA ALA A 53 -8.16 8.39 8.14
C ALA A 53 -7.81 6.89 8.10
N SER A 54 -7.30 6.37 9.22
CA SER A 54 -6.89 4.97 9.34
C SER A 54 -8.01 4.00 8.98
N LYS A 55 -7.67 2.94 8.24
CA LYS A 55 -8.60 1.89 7.80
C LYS A 55 -8.37 0.61 8.60
N PRO A 56 -9.44 -0.10 8.98
CA PRO A 56 -9.29 -1.41 9.61
C PRO A 56 -8.69 -2.41 8.62
N VAL A 57 -7.75 -3.22 9.08
CA VAL A 57 -7.20 -4.35 8.36
C VAL A 57 -7.40 -5.59 9.20
N ILE A 58 -8.10 -6.58 8.63
CA ILE A 58 -8.42 -7.83 9.31
C ILE A 58 -7.14 -8.66 9.48
N THR A 59 -6.32 -8.71 8.44
CA THR A 59 -5.07 -9.45 8.41
C THR A 59 -4.15 -8.89 7.31
N ILE A 60 -2.84 -8.94 7.50
CA ILE A 60 -1.87 -8.58 6.43
C ILE A 60 -1.60 -9.75 5.47
N TYR A 61 -2.15 -10.93 5.76
CA TYR A 61 -2.00 -12.14 4.96
C TYR A 61 -2.90 -12.16 3.72
N ASP A 62 -3.98 -11.37 3.72
CA ASP A 62 -4.90 -11.27 2.59
C ASP A 62 -4.50 -10.16 1.62
N ALA A 63 -4.89 -10.34 0.36
CA ALA A 63 -4.78 -9.29 -0.64
C ALA A 63 -5.90 -8.25 -0.45
N TYR A 64 -5.57 -7.00 -0.74
CA TYR A 64 -6.49 -5.87 -0.66
C TYR A 64 -6.55 -5.12 -1.98
N ARG A 65 -7.75 -4.67 -2.34
CA ARG A 65 -7.98 -3.66 -3.38
C ARG A 65 -7.96 -2.27 -2.77
N VAL A 66 -7.01 -1.46 -3.20
CA VAL A 66 -6.91 -0.05 -2.86
C VAL A 66 -7.39 0.77 -4.04
N THR A 67 -8.36 1.65 -3.82
CA THR A 67 -8.77 2.66 -4.81
C THR A 67 -8.31 4.03 -4.34
N GLY A 68 -7.65 4.79 -5.19
CA GLY A 68 -7.09 6.08 -4.82
C GLY A 68 -6.59 6.90 -6.01
N ARG A 69 -6.01 8.06 -5.72
CA ARG A 69 -5.36 8.93 -6.71
C ARG A 69 -3.87 8.65 -6.73
N MET A 70 -3.38 8.17 -7.86
CA MET A 70 -1.97 7.77 -8.04
C MET A 70 -1.13 8.96 -8.51
N THR A 71 0.08 9.08 -7.95
CA THR A 71 1.09 10.07 -8.35
C THR A 71 2.42 9.36 -8.56
N ILE A 72 3.18 9.80 -9.56
CA ILE A 72 4.55 9.33 -9.78
C ILE A 72 5.44 10.17 -8.87
N THR A 73 5.83 9.60 -7.73
CA THR A 73 6.71 10.24 -6.77
C THR A 73 7.68 9.19 -6.25
N ARG A 74 8.98 9.44 -6.39
CA ARG A 74 10.00 8.60 -5.76
C ARG A 74 10.00 8.88 -4.26
N LYS A 75 9.71 7.86 -3.46
CA LYS A 75 9.82 7.89 -2.00
C LYS A 75 10.91 6.92 -1.58
N SER A 76 11.83 7.41 -0.78
CA SER A 76 12.91 6.63 -0.18
C SER A 76 12.68 6.61 1.33
N LEU A 77 12.18 5.49 1.85
CA LEU A 77 12.02 5.25 3.29
C LEU A 77 13.05 4.21 3.73
N ILE A 78 13.41 4.22 5.01
CA ILE A 78 14.34 3.24 5.62
C ILE A 78 13.94 1.78 5.28
N MET A 79 12.63 1.56 5.16
CA MET A 79 12.03 0.25 4.94
C MET A 79 11.92 -0.18 3.46
N ALA A 80 11.81 0.75 2.51
CA ALA A 80 11.76 0.47 1.07
C ALA A 80 11.83 1.75 0.22
N HIS A 81 12.16 1.58 -1.05
CA HIS A 81 12.01 2.61 -2.08
C HIS A 81 10.75 2.32 -2.90
N SER A 82 9.91 3.33 -3.16
CA SER A 82 8.77 3.22 -4.08
C SER A 82 8.84 4.31 -5.15
N ALA A 83 8.47 3.97 -6.38
CA ALA A 83 8.39 4.92 -7.49
C ALA A 83 6.99 5.57 -7.61
N TYR A 84 6.01 5.04 -6.88
CA TYR A 84 4.63 5.47 -6.94
C TYR A 84 4.07 5.75 -5.54
N SER A 85 3.24 6.79 -5.46
CA SER A 85 2.46 7.09 -4.27
C SER A 85 0.97 7.13 -4.60
N MET A 86 0.12 6.82 -3.61
CA MET A 86 -1.33 6.86 -3.74
C MET A 86 -1.96 7.52 -2.52
N SER A 87 -2.81 8.51 -2.77
CA SER A 87 -3.78 8.97 -1.77
C SER A 87 -4.99 8.03 -1.82
N GLY A 88 -5.17 7.26 -0.75
CA GLY A 88 -6.19 6.22 -0.65
C GLY A 88 -7.58 6.80 -0.40
N LEU A 89 -8.57 6.27 -1.12
CA LEU A 89 -9.99 6.61 -0.96
C LEU A 89 -10.79 5.43 -0.40
N LYS A 90 -10.51 4.21 -0.89
CA LYS A 90 -11.20 2.98 -0.46
C LYS A 90 -10.20 1.84 -0.27
N LEU A 91 -10.44 1.02 0.74
CA LEU A 91 -9.69 -0.22 1.02
C LEU A 91 -10.69 -1.35 1.21
N GLU A 92 -10.53 -2.43 0.47
CA GLU A 92 -11.41 -3.61 0.50
C GLU A 92 -10.57 -4.88 0.43
N ILE A 93 -11.02 -5.97 1.05
CA ILE A 93 -10.42 -7.28 0.81
C ILE A 93 -10.65 -7.67 -0.65
N TYR A 94 -9.60 -8.16 -1.30
CA TYR A 94 -9.64 -8.64 -2.67
C TYR A 94 -10.12 -10.10 -2.65
N GLN A 95 -11.38 -10.32 -3.03
CA GLN A 95 -11.97 -11.64 -3.27
C GLN A 95 -12.06 -11.91 -4.78
#